data_AF-A0A963BH39-F1
#
_entry.id   AF-A0A963BH39-F1
#
_cell.length_a   1.000
_cell.length_b   1.000
_cell.length_c   1.000
_cell.angle_alpha   90.00
_cell.angle_beta   90.00
_cell.angle_gamma   90.00
#
_symmetry.space_group_name_H-M   'P 1'
#
loop_
_entity.id
_entity.type
_entity.pdbx_description
1 polymer ?
#
loop_
_entity_poly.entity_id
_entity_poly.type
_entity_poly.pdbx_seq_one_letter_code
_entity_poly.pdbx_strand_id
1 'polypeptide(L)' 'MPPKVGDLLRALKGAGFKEISGAGKGSHRKFVHPDFPGAVTVSGKPGDDAKRYQEAQVTKAIETVSQ' A
#
# COMPACT_ATOMS: atom_id res chain seq x y z
N MET A 1 12.50 -2.73 14.25
CA MET A 1 12.54 -1.57 13.32
C MET A 1 11.18 -1.45 12.67
N PRO A 2 10.68 -0.24 12.40
CA PRO A 2 9.48 -0.08 11.58
C PRO A 2 9.72 -0.70 10.19
N PRO A 3 8.70 -1.29 9.56
CA PRO A 3 8.82 -1.76 8.19
C PRO A 3 9.12 -0.58 7.27
N LYS A 4 9.81 -0.87 6.16
CA LYS A 4 10.05 0.14 5.14
C LYS A 4 8.82 0.32 4.27
N VAL A 5 8.69 1.48 3.64
CA VAL A 5 7.67 1.70 2.61
C VAL A 5 7.76 0.63 1.52
N GLY A 6 8.97 0.20 1.14
CA GLY A 6 9.17 -0.89 0.20
C GLY A 6 8.51 -2.21 0.60
N ASP A 7 8.47 -2.52 1.91
CA ASP A 7 7.85 -3.74 2.42
C ASP A 7 6.32 -3.67 2.29
N LEU A 8 5.73 -2.50 2.59
CA LEU A 8 4.30 -2.25 2.40
C LEU A 8 3.87 -2.42 0.92
N LEU A 9 4.68 -1.92 -0.02
CA LEU A 9 4.40 -2.05 -1.44
C LEU A 9 4.46 -3.52 -1.89
N ARG A 10 5.42 -4.30 -1.38
CA ARG A 10 5.52 -5.73 -1.67
C ARG A 10 4.34 -6.48 -1.09
N ALA A 11 3.91 -6.16 0.13
CA ALA A 11 2.76 -6.77 0.78
C ALA A 11 1.47 -6.54 -0.02
N LEU A 12 1.21 -5.29 -0.43
CA LEU A 12 0.06 -4.97 -1.29
C LEU A 12 0.09 -5.75 -2.61
N LYS A 13 1.24 -5.76 -3.30
CA LYS A 13 1.38 -6.51 -4.57
C LYS A 13 1.19 -8.02 -4.38
N GLY A 14 1.71 -8.58 -3.29
CA GLY A 14 1.54 -9.99 -2.93
C GLY A 14 0.10 -10.37 -2.63
N ALA A 15 -0.68 -9.44 -2.07
CA ALA A 15 -2.11 -9.58 -1.84
C ALA A 15 -2.98 -9.25 -3.07
N GLY A 16 -2.38 -9.14 -4.27
CA GLY A 16 -3.11 -8.91 -5.51
C GLY A 16 -3.47 -7.46 -5.82
N PHE A 17 -3.09 -6.49 -4.98
CA PHE A 17 -3.34 -5.07 -5.27
C PHE A 17 -2.49 -4.61 -6.45
N LYS A 18 -3.11 -3.85 -7.36
CA LYS A 18 -2.47 -3.28 -8.54
C LYS A 18 -2.23 -1.79 -8.34
N GLU A 19 -1.02 -1.36 -8.67
CA GLU A 19 -0.65 0.05 -8.68
C GLU A 19 -1.32 0.74 -9.88
N ILE A 20 -2.04 1.84 -9.63
CA ILE A 20 -2.63 2.66 -10.70
C ILE A 20 -1.51 3.52 -11.29
N SER A 21 -1.09 3.19 -12.51
CA SER A 21 -0.07 3.94 -13.23
C SER A 21 -0.52 5.38 -13.47
N GLY A 22 0.34 6.35 -13.14
CA GLY A 22 0.05 7.79 -13.25
C GLY A 22 -0.80 8.37 -12.12
N ALA A 23 -1.28 7.56 -11.16
CA ALA A 23 -1.99 8.05 -9.99
C ALA A 23 -1.02 8.28 -8.82
N GLY A 24 -0.80 9.56 -8.50
CA GLY A 24 0.09 9.99 -7.42
C GLY A 24 1.06 11.05 -7.90
N LYS A 25 1.42 11.99 -7.01
CA LYS A 25 2.41 13.02 -7.27
C LYS A 25 3.66 12.73 -6.44
N GLY A 26 4.83 12.81 -7.05
CA GLY A 26 6.11 12.56 -6.36
C GLY A 26 6.23 11.10 -5.91
N SER A 27 6.45 10.87 -4.61
CA SER A 27 6.62 9.53 -4.04
C SER A 27 5.33 8.90 -3.51
N HIS A 28 4.17 9.37 -3.98
CA HIS A 28 2.87 8.79 -3.64
C HIS A 28 2.49 7.74 -4.68
N ARG A 29 2.03 6.59 -4.21
CA ARG A 29 1.58 5.45 -5.03
C ARG A 29 0.17 5.07 -4.61
N LYS A 30 -0.71 4.87 -5.58
CA LYS A 30 -2.10 4.46 -5.33
C LYS A 30 -2.31 3.02 -5.80
N PHE A 31 -2.93 2.21 -4.96
CA PHE A 31 -3.20 0.78 -5.18
C PHE A 31 -4.69 0.50 -5.13
N VAL A 32 -5.16 -0.40 -5.99
CA VAL A 32 -6.54 -0.88 -6.04
C VAL A 32 -6.60 -2.40 -6.11
N HIS A 33 -7.70 -2.96 -5.61
CA HIS A 33 -8.01 -4.38 -5.68
C HIS A 33 -9.49 -4.53 -6.03
N PRO A 34 -9.89 -5.51 -6.86
CA PRO A 34 -11.31 -5.72 -7.23
C PRO A 34 -12.22 -5.87 -6.02
N ASP A 35 -11.76 -6.60 -5.00
CA ASP A 35 -12.54 -6.88 -3.77
C ASP A 35 -12.32 -5.85 -2.65
N PHE A 36 -11.56 -4.78 -2.90
CA PHE A 36 -11.35 -3.72 -1.92
C PHE A 36 -12.17 -2.47 -2.29
N PRO A 37 -13.08 -1.99 -1.43
CA PRO A 37 -13.82 -0.77 -1.71
C PRO A 37 -12.88 0.45 -1.64
N GLY A 38 -12.46 0.93 -2.80
CA GLY A 38 -11.66 2.15 -2.95
C GLY A 38 -10.19 1.87 -3.28
N ALA A 39 -9.29 2.66 -2.69
CA ALA A 39 -7.86 2.58 -3.00
C ALA A 39 -6.98 2.83 -1.77
N VAL A 40 -5.83 2.17 -1.73
CA VAL A 40 -4.80 2.35 -0.72
C VAL A 40 -3.75 3.30 -1.26
N THR A 41 -3.43 4.38 -0.54
CA THR A 41 -2.37 5.32 -0.93
C THR A 41 -1.19 5.20 0.01
N VAL A 42 -0.03 4.86 -0.54
CA VAL A 42 1.23 4.78 0.21
C VAL A 42 2.13 5.92 -0.24
N SER A 43 2.64 6.70 0.70
CA SER A 43 3.55 7.82 0.43
C SER A 43 4.96 7.55 0.96
N GLY A 44 5.96 7.94 0.19
CA GLY A 44 7.38 7.79 0.57
C GLY A 44 8.18 6.99 -0.43
N LYS A 45 9.50 7.10 -0.35
CA LYS A 45 10.44 6.31 -1.14
C LYS A 45 10.57 4.92 -0.53
N PRO A 46 10.91 3.88 -1.30
CA PRO A 46 10.97 2.51 -0.80
C PRO A 46 11.91 2.29 0.39
N GLY A 47 12.95 3.12 0.55
CA GLY A 47 13.90 3.05 1.67
C GLY A 47 13.48 3.81 2.93
N ASP A 48 12.42 4.62 2.86
CA ASP A 48 11.91 5.37 4.01
C ASP A 48 11.22 4.43 4.99
N ASP A 49 11.26 4.76 6.28
CA ASP A 49 10.44 4.09 7.28
C ASP A 49 8.97 4.37 7.03
N ALA A 50 8.15 3.31 7.07
CA ALA A 50 6.71 3.47 6.95
C ALA A 50 6.16 4.22 8.16
N LYS A 51 5.14 5.05 7.92
CA LYS A 51 4.41 5.68 9.01
C LYS A 51 3.41 4.67 9.57
N ARG A 52 3.21 4.69 10.88
CA ARG A 52 2.30 3.77 11.59
C ARG A 52 0.89 3.69 10.99
N TYR A 53 0.36 4.80 10.48
CA TYR A 53 -0.94 4.81 9.81
C TYR A 53 -0.93 4.07 8.47
N GLN A 54 0.18 4.10 7.74
CA GLN A 54 0.32 3.39 6.46
C GLN A 54 0.36 1.90 6.70
N GLU A 55 1.08 1.46 7.74
CA GLU A 55 1.10 0.05 8.17
C GLU A 55 -0.31 -0.43 8.49
N ALA A 56 -1.03 0.29 9.37
CA ALA A 56 -2.40 -0.06 9.74
C ALA A 56 -3.37 -0.07 8.54
N GLN A 57 -3.23 0.89 7.62
CA GLN A 57 -4.05 0.96 6.42
C GLN A 57 -3.79 -0.21 5.46
N VAL A 58 -2.52 -0.59 5.28
CA VAL A 58 -2.12 -1.71 4.40
C VAL A 58 -2.59 -3.03 5.00
N THR A 59 -2.36 -3.27 6.29
CA THR A 59 -2.82 -4.50 6.96
C THR A 59 -4.33 -4.65 6.83
N LYS A 60 -5.11 -3.61 7.16
CA LYS A 60 -6.57 -3.65 7.04
C LYS A 60 -7.04 -3.91 5.61
N ALA A 61 -6.38 -3.31 4.62
CA ALA A 61 -6.73 -3.51 3.22
C ALA A 61 -6.48 -4.95 2.76
N ILE A 62 -5.35 -5.55 3.17
CA ILE A 62 -5.02 -6.94 2.86
C ILE A 62 -5.99 -7.90 3.56
N GLU A 63 -6.31 -7.66 4.83
CA GLU A 63 -7.29 -8.45 5.58
C GLU A 63 -8.68 -8.41 4.91
N THR A 64 -9.09 -7.24 4.41
CA THR A 64 -10.40 -7.07 3.75
C THR A 64 -10.55 -7.94 2.50
N VAL A 65 -9.48 -8.11 1.71
CA VAL A 65 -9.53 -8.88 0.45
C VAL A 65 -9.18 -10.36 0.61
N SER A 66 -8.68 -10.75 1.79
CA SER A 66 -8.32 -12.13 2.11
C SER A 66 -9.44 -12.88 2.84
N GLN A 67 -10.58 -12.22 3.06
CA GLN A 67 -11.76 -12.75 3.76
C GLN A 67 -12.69 -13.55 2.84
#